data_AF-A0A2Z5N9Z5-F1
#
_entry.id   AF-A0A2Z5N9Z5-F1
#
_cell.length_a   1.000
_cell.length_b   1.000
_cell.length_c   1.000
_cell.angle_alpha   90.00
_cell.angle_beta   90.00
_cell.angle_gamma   90.00
#
_symmetry.space_group_name_H-M   'P 1'
#
loop_
_entity.id
_entity.type
_entity.pdbx_description
1 polymer ?
#
loop_
_entity_poly.entity_id
_entity_poly.type
_entity_poly.pdbx_seq_one_letter_code
_entity_poly.pdbx_strand_id
1 'polypeptide(L)'
;MPTLRAPALVAGIDDGLPPQAVARLHALIATGLSRGFVTRADIIDALPDDDANESGIDATAAVLGELGIAVCDGADTATSWTLDRYFRPALHARAWAEGAGALVAADLLAPRTTDPVRLYLREMGTTPLLTRDEEFAHAQRIERGRAASVAVLCGDPDALGALVSIRGEIAECRTAASTYVIFLADGPREDAPAASPSTGVSPAVVAPARDDDTPPEDSAWRNAVLARLARIDALANGMREALTSGGTTSSAYRAYVRDAAALLGTLRLSARAVERMSAPLRGRARRHRELRSRLERMLADAGVPPSSAHAADDDHAGWLASCIAAHPGCEPALTRRAAALVDAREAVVRGAFAQDLPPDATALLDARLGAIERAMQPARTGLFNANLRLVVSIAKRYPDRGLPFADLIQEGNIGLLKAVERYDHRRGFRFSTYATWWIRQAITHALADLGRTIRVPTHTVDALNKLTRIGRDHRQRSGTAATPGELAAHMGEPVEKVRDLMAIVKEPISADLPVSPDGDMTFADVVPDTATPSPDDAAGAAQLRDAIATAIDRLPPREAMILRLRYGIRTGEGCSLRDIGRQLNLSAERVRQLEASALARLRASDAHGALRSFIA
;
A
#
# COMPACT_ATOMS: atom_id res chain seq x y z
N MET A 1 -43.45 31.78 40.52
CA MET A 1 -44.02 30.76 39.62
C MET A 1 -44.39 31.39 38.28
N PRO A 2 -43.48 31.29 37.30
CA PRO A 2 -43.85 30.95 35.95
C PRO A 2 -43.26 29.58 35.62
N THR A 3 -44.11 28.66 35.18
CA THR A 3 -43.75 27.31 34.78
C THR A 3 -42.96 27.37 33.47
N LEU A 4 -41.63 27.24 33.56
CA LEU A 4 -40.77 26.99 32.41
C LEU A 4 -41.11 25.60 31.85
N ARG A 5 -41.77 25.60 30.69
CA ARG A 5 -42.01 24.42 29.86
C ARG A 5 -40.68 23.76 29.53
N ALA A 6 -40.57 22.46 29.81
CA ALA A 6 -39.51 21.61 29.27
C ALA A 6 -39.51 21.70 27.73
N PRO A 7 -38.34 21.83 27.07
CA PRO A 7 -38.27 21.73 25.62
C PRO A 7 -38.58 20.29 25.21
N ALA A 8 -39.35 20.15 24.13
CA ALA A 8 -39.73 18.86 23.56
C ALA A 8 -38.49 18.06 23.17
N LEU A 9 -38.44 16.80 23.60
CA LEU A 9 -37.46 15.81 23.14
C LEU A 9 -37.46 15.75 21.61
N VAL A 10 -36.31 16.08 21.02
CA VAL A 10 -36.00 15.76 19.63
C VAL A 10 -35.93 14.24 19.54
N ALA A 11 -36.97 13.64 18.98
CA ALA A 11 -36.98 12.23 18.62
C ALA A 11 -36.02 12.03 17.45
N GLY A 12 -34.99 11.19 17.63
CA GLY A 12 -34.14 10.75 16.53
C GLY A 12 -32.64 10.79 16.80
N ILE A 13 -32.19 10.46 18.01
CA ILE A 13 -30.83 9.97 18.22
C ILE A 13 -30.97 8.81 19.21
N ASP A 14 -30.94 7.58 18.70
CA ASP A 14 -30.86 6.37 19.52
C ASP A 14 -29.39 6.20 19.94
N ASP A 15 -28.90 7.17 20.72
CA ASP A 15 -27.62 7.09 21.43
C ASP A 15 -27.87 6.22 22.66
N GLY A 16 -27.23 5.07 22.73
CA GLY A 16 -27.41 4.05 23.76
C GLY A 16 -27.02 4.43 25.19
N LEU A 17 -27.08 5.72 25.58
CA LEU A 17 -27.03 6.13 26.99
C LEU A 17 -28.46 6.38 27.50
N PRO A 18 -28.82 5.88 28.70
CA PRO A 18 -30.12 6.19 29.29
C PRO A 18 -30.26 7.71 29.48
N PRO A 19 -31.45 8.31 29.26
CA PRO A 19 -31.67 9.75 29.40
C PRO A 19 -31.30 10.32 30.79
N GLN A 20 -31.15 9.44 31.79
CA GLN A 20 -30.69 9.77 33.14
C GLN A 20 -29.17 10.04 33.21
N ALA A 21 -28.36 9.38 32.38
CA ALA A 21 -26.89 9.55 32.40
C ALA A 21 -26.47 10.91 31.84
N VAL A 22 -27.12 11.38 30.76
CA VAL A 22 -26.92 12.72 30.21
C VAL A 22 -27.27 13.80 31.24
N ALA A 23 -28.35 13.60 32.00
CA ALA A 23 -28.74 14.53 33.06
C ALA A 23 -27.72 14.59 34.22
N ARG A 24 -27.13 13.45 34.61
CA ARG A 24 -26.09 13.37 35.66
C ARG A 24 -24.81 14.06 35.24
N LEU A 25 -24.36 13.87 34.00
CA LEU A 25 -23.14 14.52 33.50
C LEU A 25 -23.34 16.03 33.29
N HIS A 26 -24.54 16.46 32.90
CA HIS A 26 -24.89 17.89 32.91
C HIS A 26 -24.83 18.49 34.33
N ALA A 27 -25.30 17.76 35.34
CA ALA A 27 -25.20 18.18 36.73
C ALA A 27 -23.74 18.26 37.20
N LEU A 28 -22.88 17.32 36.76
CA LEU A 28 -21.44 17.33 37.04
C LEU A 28 -20.75 18.58 36.45
N ILE A 29 -21.02 18.90 35.18
CA ILE A 29 -20.43 20.08 34.53
C ILE A 29 -20.93 21.38 35.18
N ALA A 30 -22.22 21.47 35.52
CA ALA A 30 -22.76 22.62 36.24
C ALA A 30 -22.11 22.79 37.64
N THR A 31 -21.86 21.68 38.33
CA THR A 31 -21.15 21.67 39.62
C THR A 31 -19.68 22.07 39.45
N GLY A 32 -19.02 21.57 38.41
CA GLY A 32 -17.63 21.92 38.10
C GLY A 32 -17.44 23.38 37.68
N LEU A 33 -18.39 23.96 36.94
CA LEU A 33 -18.38 25.38 36.59
C LEU A 33 -18.63 26.30 37.79
N SER A 34 -19.47 25.89 38.74
CA SER A 34 -19.76 26.68 39.94
C SER A 34 -18.66 26.59 41.00
N ARG A 35 -18.05 25.40 41.17
CA ARG A 35 -16.95 25.18 42.14
C ARG A 35 -15.56 25.51 41.56
N GLY A 36 -15.41 25.47 40.24
CA GLY A 36 -14.14 25.63 39.53
C GLY A 36 -13.24 24.39 39.55
N PHE A 37 -13.68 23.29 40.19
CA PHE A 37 -13.01 22.01 40.22
C PHE A 37 -14.03 20.87 40.40
N VAL A 38 -13.64 19.64 40.06
CA VAL A 38 -14.41 18.39 40.21
C VAL A 38 -13.48 17.31 40.78
N THR A 39 -13.97 16.45 41.66
CA THR A 39 -13.15 15.36 42.20
C THR A 39 -13.27 14.08 41.36
N ARG A 40 -12.26 13.20 41.43
CA ARG A 40 -12.31 11.88 40.77
C ARG A 40 -13.52 11.04 41.25
N ALA A 41 -13.93 11.21 42.51
CA ALA A 41 -15.13 10.59 43.07
C ALA A 41 -16.42 11.13 42.44
N ASP A 42 -16.53 12.45 42.25
CA ASP A 42 -17.69 13.06 41.58
C ASP A 42 -17.84 12.58 40.12
N ILE A 43 -16.72 12.31 39.44
CA ILE A 43 -16.71 11.72 38.09
C ILE A 43 -17.25 10.29 38.14
N ILE A 44 -16.75 9.46 39.05
CA ILE A 44 -17.19 8.06 39.22
C ILE A 44 -18.70 8.00 39.52
N ASP A 45 -19.21 8.85 40.41
CA ASP A 45 -20.63 8.88 40.78
C ASP A 45 -21.56 9.35 39.64
N ALA A 46 -21.01 10.11 38.69
CA ALA A 46 -21.76 10.67 37.56
C ALA A 46 -21.77 9.76 36.32
N LEU A 47 -20.77 8.89 36.14
CA LEU A 47 -20.71 7.95 35.03
C LEU A 47 -21.63 6.72 35.25
N PRO A 48 -22.21 6.15 34.18
CA PRO A 48 -22.87 4.85 34.26
C PRO A 48 -21.85 3.73 34.56
N ASP A 49 -22.30 2.65 35.22
CA ASP A 49 -21.45 1.54 35.69
C ASP A 49 -20.58 0.90 34.57
N ASP A 50 -21.03 0.93 33.31
CA ASP A 50 -20.30 0.40 32.15
C ASP A 50 -19.10 1.27 31.72
N ASP A 51 -19.12 2.57 32.02
CA ASP A 51 -18.08 3.54 31.64
C ASP A 51 -17.20 3.97 32.83
N ALA A 52 -17.46 3.48 34.04
CA ALA A 52 -16.69 3.75 35.27
C ALA A 52 -15.29 3.08 35.32
N ASN A 53 -14.73 2.73 34.16
CA ASN A 53 -13.36 2.22 34.03
C ASN A 53 -12.35 3.37 34.03
N GLU A 54 -11.08 3.09 34.37
CA GLU A 54 -10.02 4.11 34.44
C GLU A 54 -9.89 4.94 33.15
N SER A 55 -10.02 4.31 31.99
CA SER A 55 -10.04 5.01 30.69
C SER A 55 -11.24 5.94 30.49
N GLY A 56 -12.41 5.61 31.03
CA GLY A 56 -13.61 6.45 30.94
C GLY A 56 -13.54 7.66 31.87
N ILE A 57 -12.93 7.45 33.05
CA ILE A 57 -12.62 8.52 34.01
C ILE A 57 -11.61 9.49 33.39
N ASP A 58 -10.54 8.99 32.78
CA ASP A 58 -9.50 9.81 32.15
C ASP A 58 -10.05 10.60 30.94
N ALA A 59 -10.90 9.98 30.12
CA ALA A 59 -11.56 10.65 29.00
C ALA A 59 -12.48 11.78 29.48
N THR A 60 -13.27 11.53 30.53
CA THR A 60 -14.15 12.55 31.12
C THR A 60 -13.35 13.66 31.78
N ALA A 61 -12.23 13.33 32.43
CA ALA A 61 -11.31 14.30 33.02
C ALA A 61 -10.65 15.19 31.97
N ALA A 62 -10.27 14.63 30.81
CA ALA A 62 -9.75 15.39 29.68
C ALA A 62 -10.80 16.37 29.12
N VAL A 63 -12.05 15.91 28.94
CA VAL A 63 -13.17 16.76 28.50
C VAL A 63 -13.45 17.89 29.49
N LEU A 64 -13.47 17.60 30.79
CA LEU A 64 -13.61 18.62 31.84
C LEU A 64 -12.43 19.61 31.82
N GLY A 65 -11.22 19.12 31.52
CA GLY A 65 -10.02 19.92 31.35
C GLY A 65 -10.09 20.91 30.17
N GLU A 66 -10.64 20.48 29.04
CA GLU A 66 -10.91 21.34 27.86
C GLU A 66 -11.97 22.41 28.16
N LEU A 67 -12.97 22.08 28.98
CA LEU A 67 -13.99 23.03 29.47
C LEU A 67 -13.47 23.99 30.55
N GLY A 68 -12.20 23.85 30.95
CA GLY A 68 -11.55 24.73 31.91
C GLY A 68 -11.72 24.33 33.38
N ILE A 69 -12.31 23.17 33.66
CA ILE A 69 -12.57 22.66 35.01
C ILE A 69 -11.36 21.84 35.48
N ALA A 70 -10.86 22.09 36.69
CA ALA A 70 -9.75 21.31 37.26
C ALA A 70 -10.26 19.99 37.85
N VAL A 71 -9.56 18.87 37.60
CA VAL A 71 -9.88 17.57 38.19
C VAL A 71 -8.88 17.26 39.29
N CYS A 72 -9.36 16.96 40.50
CA CYS A 72 -8.52 16.70 41.68
C CYS A 72 -8.83 15.33 42.29
N ASP A 73 -7.84 14.68 42.92
CA ASP A 73 -8.05 13.41 43.62
C ASP A 73 -8.78 13.56 44.98
N GLY A 74 -8.80 14.76 45.56
CA GLY A 74 -9.50 15.06 46.82
C GLY A 74 -9.83 16.55 46.98
N ALA A 75 -10.72 16.88 47.91
CA ALA A 75 -11.11 18.28 48.15
C ALA A 75 -9.96 19.14 48.72
N ASP A 76 -9.02 18.52 49.44
CA ASP A 76 -7.90 19.20 50.10
C ASP A 76 -6.82 19.67 49.10
N THR A 77 -6.72 19.04 47.92
CA THR A 77 -5.81 19.46 46.85
C THR A 77 -6.36 20.63 46.02
N ALA A 78 -7.64 20.99 46.16
CA ALA A 78 -8.30 22.04 45.38
C ALA A 78 -7.85 23.47 45.73
N THR A 79 -7.21 23.68 46.90
CA THR A 79 -6.80 25.01 47.39
C THR A 79 -5.36 25.38 47.03
N SER A 80 -4.60 24.51 46.36
CA SER A 80 -3.25 24.84 45.91
C SER A 80 -3.31 25.75 44.68
N TRP A 81 -2.80 26.97 44.80
CA TRP A 81 -2.65 27.88 43.67
C TRP A 81 -1.64 27.30 42.67
N THR A 82 -2.10 26.92 41.47
CA THR A 82 -1.24 26.43 40.39
C THR A 82 -1.15 27.46 39.26
N LEU A 83 0.06 27.63 38.71
CA LEU A 83 0.36 28.49 37.55
C LEU A 83 -0.52 28.18 36.32
N ASP A 84 -0.97 26.93 36.24
CA ASP A 84 -1.86 26.40 35.20
C ASP A 84 -3.23 27.12 35.15
N ARG A 85 -3.67 27.69 36.28
CA ARG A 85 -4.94 28.43 36.38
C ARG A 85 -4.93 29.80 35.69
N TYR A 86 -3.74 30.37 35.43
CA TYR A 86 -3.58 31.73 34.86
C TYR A 86 -3.63 31.74 33.32
N PHE A 87 -3.24 30.64 32.66
CA PHE A 87 -3.16 30.55 31.20
C PHE A 87 -4.38 29.87 30.55
N ARG A 88 -5.39 29.49 31.34
CA ARG A 88 -6.54 28.71 30.85
C ARG A 88 -7.56 29.61 30.12
N PRO A 89 -7.93 29.34 28.85
CA PRO A 89 -8.89 30.16 28.13
C PRO A 89 -10.31 30.02 28.71
N ALA A 90 -10.93 31.13 29.10
CA ALA A 90 -12.30 31.17 29.65
C ALA A 90 -13.42 31.15 28.58
N LEU A 91 -13.17 30.56 27.40
CA LEU A 91 -14.04 30.68 26.23
C LEU A 91 -15.36 29.86 26.36
N HIS A 92 -15.38 28.76 27.12
CA HIS A 92 -16.52 27.83 27.14
C HIS A 92 -17.57 28.08 28.24
N ALA A 93 -17.26 28.84 29.28
CA ALA A 93 -18.21 29.15 30.36
C ALA A 93 -19.38 30.05 29.90
N ARG A 94 -19.13 30.95 28.93
CA ARG A 94 -20.17 31.81 28.34
C ARG A 94 -21.16 31.05 27.46
N ALA A 95 -20.67 30.08 26.68
CA ALA A 95 -21.51 29.26 25.78
C ALA A 95 -22.47 28.31 26.55
N TRP A 96 -22.08 27.88 27.75
CA TRP A 96 -22.93 27.07 28.63
C TRP A 96 -24.11 27.85 29.23
N ALA A 97 -23.95 29.15 29.50
CA ALA A 97 -24.99 30.01 30.07
C ALA A 97 -26.12 30.38 29.08
N GLU A 98 -25.87 30.30 27.77
CA GLU A 98 -26.81 30.70 26.71
C GLU A 98 -27.72 29.54 26.21
N GLY A 99 -27.71 28.39 26.87
CA GLY A 99 -28.61 27.26 26.54
C GLY A 99 -28.17 26.41 25.34
N ALA A 100 -27.02 26.72 24.72
CA ALA A 100 -26.41 25.93 23.65
C ALA A 100 -25.66 24.66 24.17
N GLY A 101 -25.59 24.48 25.49
CA GLY A 101 -24.82 23.41 26.14
C GLY A 101 -25.31 21.98 25.86
N ALA A 102 -26.58 21.77 25.48
CA ALA A 102 -27.11 20.42 25.27
C ALA A 102 -26.61 19.74 23.98
N LEU A 103 -26.43 20.50 22.89
CA LEU A 103 -25.84 20.01 21.64
C LEU A 103 -24.33 19.79 21.78
N VAL A 104 -23.66 20.69 22.50
CA VAL A 104 -22.22 20.58 22.80
C VAL A 104 -21.96 19.42 23.76
N ALA A 105 -22.81 19.20 24.75
CA ALA A 105 -22.70 18.07 25.67
C ALA A 105 -22.98 16.73 24.99
N ALA A 106 -23.98 16.62 24.10
CA ALA A 106 -24.21 15.40 23.32
C ALA A 106 -23.01 15.06 22.41
N ASP A 107 -22.39 16.07 21.79
CA ASP A 107 -21.22 15.91 20.91
C ASP A 107 -19.89 15.68 21.70
N LEU A 108 -19.84 16.09 22.97
CA LEU A 108 -18.77 15.80 23.93
C LEU A 108 -18.94 14.47 24.68
N LEU A 109 -20.19 14.01 24.85
CA LEU A 109 -20.59 12.76 25.50
C LEU A 109 -20.57 11.57 24.58
N ALA A 110 -20.61 11.78 23.26
CA ALA A 110 -20.24 10.76 22.31
C ALA A 110 -18.83 10.29 22.71
N PRO A 111 -18.61 9.02 23.09
CA PRO A 111 -17.32 8.57 23.55
C PRO A 111 -16.32 8.82 22.43
N ARG A 112 -15.52 9.89 22.57
CA ARG A 112 -14.33 10.15 21.76
C ARG A 112 -13.30 9.15 22.19
N THR A 113 -13.57 7.88 21.92
CA THR A 113 -12.53 6.87 22.00
C THR A 113 -11.50 7.24 20.94
N THR A 114 -10.31 7.58 21.41
CA THR A 114 -9.14 7.82 20.56
C THR A 114 -8.62 6.53 19.94
N ASP A 115 -9.14 5.37 20.37
CA ASP A 115 -8.79 4.07 19.81
C ASP A 115 -9.44 3.89 18.43
N PRO A 116 -8.65 3.88 17.34
CA PRO A 116 -9.16 3.69 15.99
C PRO A 116 -9.85 2.33 15.81
N VAL A 117 -9.46 1.31 16.59
CA VAL A 117 -10.09 -0.02 16.52
C VAL A 117 -11.54 0.05 17.01
N ARG A 118 -11.81 0.76 18.11
CA ARG A 118 -13.18 0.92 18.62
C ARG A 118 -14.05 1.73 17.66
N LEU A 119 -13.51 2.80 17.07
CA LEU A 119 -14.22 3.58 16.03
C LEU A 119 -14.59 2.70 14.84
N TYR A 120 -13.64 1.90 14.35
CA TYR A 120 -13.84 0.98 13.25
C TYR A 120 -14.88 -0.10 13.57
N LEU A 121 -14.82 -0.72 14.76
CA LEU A 121 -15.81 -1.73 15.16
C LEU A 121 -17.22 -1.16 15.28
N ARG A 122 -17.36 0.10 15.73
CA ARG A 122 -18.64 0.80 15.80
C ARG A 122 -19.20 1.07 14.41
N GLU A 123 -18.40 1.64 13.52
CA GLU A 123 -18.80 1.92 12.13
C GLU A 123 -19.22 0.65 11.41
N MET A 124 -18.42 -0.42 11.53
CA MET A 124 -18.76 -1.72 10.96
C MET A 124 -20.07 -2.30 11.54
N GLY A 125 -20.34 -2.08 12.83
CA GLY A 125 -21.56 -2.54 13.51
C GLY A 125 -22.85 -1.94 12.95
N THR A 126 -22.78 -0.78 12.28
CA THR A 126 -23.93 -0.11 11.66
C THR A 126 -24.46 -0.84 10.43
N THR A 127 -23.62 -1.63 9.75
CA THR A 127 -24.02 -2.32 8.51
C THR A 127 -24.70 -3.66 8.85
N PRO A 128 -25.94 -3.91 8.38
CA PRO A 128 -26.62 -5.17 8.65
C PRO A 128 -25.95 -6.35 7.93
N LEU A 129 -26.14 -7.55 8.49
CA LEU A 129 -25.68 -8.79 7.85
C LEU A 129 -26.56 -9.12 6.65
N LEU A 130 -25.93 -9.62 5.57
CA LEU A 130 -26.66 -10.05 4.38
C LEU A 130 -27.24 -11.46 4.52
N THR A 131 -28.40 -11.64 3.94
CA THR A 131 -28.99 -12.96 3.68
C THR A 131 -28.33 -13.63 2.46
N ARG A 132 -28.55 -14.93 2.28
CA ARG A 132 -28.02 -15.69 1.13
C ARG A 132 -28.52 -15.12 -0.22
N ASP A 133 -29.77 -14.68 -0.26
CA ASP A 133 -30.39 -14.17 -1.48
C ASP A 133 -29.83 -12.78 -1.85
N GLU A 134 -29.57 -11.94 -0.85
CA GLU A 134 -28.92 -10.65 -1.04
C GLU A 134 -27.44 -10.80 -1.45
N GLU A 135 -26.70 -11.76 -0.86
CA GLU A 135 -25.35 -12.13 -1.31
C GLU A 135 -25.35 -12.51 -2.80
N PHE A 136 -26.32 -13.33 -3.21
CA PHE A 136 -26.49 -13.74 -4.61
C PHE A 136 -26.85 -12.55 -5.51
N ALA A 137 -27.76 -11.68 -5.08
CA ALA A 137 -28.17 -10.50 -5.83
C ALA A 137 -27.01 -9.54 -6.08
N HIS A 138 -26.18 -9.30 -5.06
CA HIS A 138 -24.96 -8.50 -5.21
C HIS A 138 -23.96 -9.15 -6.16
N ALA A 139 -23.68 -10.44 -5.99
CA ALA A 139 -22.76 -11.18 -6.86
C ALA A 139 -23.21 -11.16 -8.33
N GLN A 140 -24.51 -11.37 -8.59
CA GLN A 140 -25.09 -11.33 -9.93
C GLN A 140 -25.02 -9.92 -10.53
N ARG A 141 -25.22 -8.86 -9.75
CA ARG A 141 -25.10 -7.47 -10.21
C ARG A 141 -23.67 -7.13 -10.61
N ILE A 142 -22.68 -7.56 -9.82
CA ILE A 142 -21.25 -7.39 -10.13
C ILE A 142 -20.90 -8.14 -11.42
N GLU A 143 -21.37 -9.39 -11.57
CA GLU A 143 -21.13 -10.20 -12.77
C GLU A 143 -21.72 -9.54 -14.03
N ARG A 144 -22.98 -9.10 -13.97
CA ARG A 144 -23.67 -8.44 -15.08
C ARG A 144 -22.96 -7.16 -15.50
N GLY A 145 -22.55 -6.33 -14.54
CA GLY A 145 -21.85 -5.09 -14.87
C GLY A 145 -20.44 -5.33 -15.43
N ARG A 146 -19.74 -6.38 -14.99
CA ARG A 146 -18.46 -6.79 -15.59
C ARG A 146 -18.64 -7.27 -17.03
N ALA A 147 -19.64 -8.10 -17.28
CA ALA A 147 -19.98 -8.54 -18.63
C ALA A 147 -20.38 -7.36 -19.53
N ALA A 148 -21.16 -6.41 -19.00
CA ALA A 148 -21.51 -5.18 -19.71
C ALA A 148 -20.29 -4.30 -20.01
N SER A 149 -19.33 -4.21 -19.08
CA SER A 149 -18.07 -3.47 -19.26
C SER A 149 -17.25 -4.08 -20.39
N VAL A 150 -17.09 -5.41 -20.40
CA VAL A 150 -16.41 -6.13 -21.50
C VAL A 150 -17.13 -5.89 -22.83
N ALA A 151 -18.46 -5.97 -22.87
CA ALA A 151 -19.24 -5.73 -24.08
C ALA A 151 -19.07 -4.31 -24.63
N VAL A 152 -18.95 -3.29 -23.77
CA VAL A 152 -18.64 -1.91 -24.19
C VAL A 152 -17.22 -1.81 -24.75
N LEU A 153 -16.26 -2.47 -24.12
CA LEU A 153 -14.86 -2.49 -24.55
C LEU A 153 -14.66 -3.25 -25.87
N CYS A 154 -15.49 -4.23 -26.20
CA CYS A 154 -15.52 -4.85 -27.53
C CYS A 154 -15.82 -3.86 -28.66
N GLY A 155 -16.41 -2.70 -28.33
CA GLY A 155 -16.67 -1.61 -29.24
C GLY A 155 -15.45 -0.73 -29.53
N ASP A 156 -14.27 -1.07 -29.03
CA ASP A 156 -13.02 -0.33 -29.26
C ASP A 156 -11.92 -1.26 -29.81
N PRO A 157 -11.38 -1.02 -31.02
CA PRO A 157 -10.35 -1.89 -31.61
C PRO A 157 -9.05 -1.92 -30.80
N ASP A 158 -8.69 -0.82 -30.13
CA ASP A 158 -7.47 -0.76 -29.31
C ASP A 158 -7.60 -1.51 -27.99
N ALA A 159 -8.81 -1.56 -27.40
CA ALA A 159 -9.09 -2.43 -26.28
C ALA A 159 -8.89 -3.92 -26.64
N LEU A 160 -9.22 -4.32 -27.87
CA LEU A 160 -8.89 -5.66 -28.39
C LEU A 160 -7.38 -5.81 -28.65
N GLY A 161 -6.71 -4.77 -29.12
CA GLY A 161 -5.24 -4.73 -29.21
C GLY A 161 -4.55 -4.97 -27.86
N ALA A 162 -5.09 -4.42 -26.77
CA ALA A 162 -4.59 -4.70 -25.42
C ALA A 162 -4.72 -6.18 -25.03
N LEU A 163 -5.78 -6.87 -25.45
CA LEU A 163 -5.91 -8.33 -25.28
C LEU A 163 -4.90 -9.12 -26.13
N VAL A 164 -4.56 -8.64 -27.34
CA VAL A 164 -3.50 -9.24 -28.15
C VAL A 164 -2.15 -9.14 -27.44
N SER A 165 -1.87 -8.00 -26.82
CA SER A 165 -0.67 -7.81 -25.98
C SER A 165 -0.64 -8.76 -24.78
N ILE A 166 -1.77 -8.90 -24.05
CA ILE A 166 -1.91 -9.87 -22.96
C ILE A 166 -1.69 -11.31 -23.45
N ARG A 167 -2.22 -11.67 -24.61
CA ARG A 167 -2.00 -13.00 -25.22
C ARG A 167 -0.51 -13.26 -25.49
N GLY A 168 0.23 -12.27 -25.96
CA GLY A 168 1.69 -12.36 -26.15
C GLY A 168 2.43 -12.61 -24.85
N GLU A 169 2.08 -11.89 -23.78
CA GLU A 169 2.66 -12.08 -22.44
C GLU A 169 2.46 -13.49 -21.88
N ILE A 170 1.26 -14.05 -22.09
CA ILE A 170 0.92 -15.42 -21.68
C ILE A 170 1.69 -16.45 -22.53
N ALA A 171 1.83 -16.20 -23.83
CA ALA A 171 2.57 -17.08 -24.73
C ALA A 171 4.07 -17.14 -24.39
N GLU A 172 4.65 -16.00 -24.00
CA GLU A 172 6.05 -15.85 -23.58
C GLU A 172 6.32 -16.28 -22.13
N CYS A 173 5.30 -16.77 -21.41
CA CYS A 173 5.38 -17.14 -19.99
C CYS A 173 5.84 -16.00 -19.04
N ARG A 174 5.64 -14.73 -19.43
CA ARG A 174 5.93 -13.58 -18.55
C ARG A 174 4.92 -13.45 -17.41
N THR A 175 3.68 -13.84 -17.67
CA THR A 175 2.58 -13.80 -16.70
C THR A 175 1.68 -15.01 -16.86
N ALA A 176 1.14 -15.50 -15.75
CA ALA A 176 0.19 -16.60 -15.74
C ALA A 176 -1.18 -16.19 -16.34
N ALA A 177 -1.79 -17.06 -17.13
CA ALA A 177 -3.10 -16.85 -17.78
C ALA A 177 -4.24 -16.59 -16.77
N SER A 178 -4.22 -17.27 -15.63
CA SER A 178 -5.13 -17.11 -14.48
C SER A 178 -5.14 -15.70 -13.89
N THR A 179 -4.09 -14.91 -14.12
CA THR A 179 -4.05 -13.49 -13.73
C THR A 179 -5.08 -12.68 -14.50
N TYR A 180 -5.30 -13.01 -15.78
CA TYR A 180 -6.15 -12.25 -16.70
C TYR A 180 -7.48 -12.95 -17.02
N VAL A 181 -7.53 -14.29 -16.98
CA VAL A 181 -8.73 -15.08 -17.28
C VAL A 181 -9.10 -15.91 -16.07
N ILE A 182 -10.29 -15.69 -15.52
CA ILE A 182 -10.81 -16.41 -14.34
C ILE A 182 -11.54 -17.68 -14.74
N PHE A 183 -12.23 -17.67 -15.89
CA PHE A 183 -13.05 -18.80 -16.31
C PHE A 183 -13.16 -18.87 -17.83
N LEU A 184 -13.24 -20.11 -18.34
CA LEU A 184 -13.45 -20.46 -19.74
C LEU A 184 -14.66 -21.40 -19.82
N ALA A 185 -15.63 -21.11 -20.69
CA ALA A 185 -16.86 -21.91 -20.79
C ALA A 185 -16.61 -23.41 -21.10
N ASP A 186 -15.56 -23.71 -21.88
CA ASP A 186 -15.22 -25.05 -22.37
C ASP A 186 -13.85 -25.58 -21.87
N GLY A 187 -13.25 -24.95 -20.85
CA GLY A 187 -11.91 -25.31 -20.38
C GLY A 187 -11.90 -26.55 -19.46
N PRO A 188 -10.75 -27.21 -19.25
CA PRO A 188 -10.63 -28.26 -18.24
C PRO A 188 -11.11 -27.70 -16.91
N ARG A 189 -12.17 -28.31 -16.38
CA ARG A 189 -12.96 -27.76 -15.28
C ARG A 189 -12.44 -28.31 -13.96
N GLU A 190 -11.21 -27.99 -13.61
CA GLU A 190 -10.67 -28.23 -12.27
C GLU A 190 -9.99 -26.97 -11.77
N ASP A 191 -10.67 -26.28 -10.85
CA ASP A 191 -10.04 -25.44 -9.84
C ASP A 191 -11.02 -25.41 -8.66
N ALA A 192 -11.15 -26.59 -8.06
CA ALA A 192 -11.55 -26.67 -6.67
C ALA A 192 -10.42 -26.01 -5.85
N PRO A 193 -10.72 -25.15 -4.87
CA PRO A 193 -9.85 -25.12 -3.71
C PRO A 193 -9.91 -26.52 -3.11
N ALA A 194 -8.89 -27.34 -3.37
CA ALA A 194 -8.72 -28.61 -2.70
C ALA A 194 -8.48 -28.35 -1.20
N ALA A 195 -9.56 -28.28 -0.44
CA ALA A 195 -9.67 -28.63 0.98
C ALA A 195 -11.05 -28.18 1.50
N SER A 196 -12.00 -29.10 1.52
CA SER A 196 -13.01 -29.06 2.58
C SER A 196 -12.28 -29.10 3.92
N PRO A 197 -12.47 -28.16 4.87
CA PRO A 197 -12.04 -28.42 6.22
C PRO A 197 -13.01 -29.47 6.78
N SER A 198 -12.54 -30.71 6.88
CA SER A 198 -13.18 -31.68 7.76
C SER A 198 -13.27 -31.06 9.15
N THR A 199 -14.49 -30.92 9.64
CA THR A 199 -14.80 -30.58 11.03
C THR A 199 -14.08 -31.53 11.97
N GLY A 200 -13.11 -30.99 12.70
CA GLY A 200 -12.36 -31.70 13.74
C GLY A 200 -10.86 -31.44 13.60
N VAL A 201 -10.24 -31.08 14.72
CA VAL A 201 -8.79 -30.88 14.97
C VAL A 201 -8.31 -29.41 14.93
N SER A 202 -7.64 -29.06 16.04
CA SER A 202 -6.83 -27.88 16.40
C SER A 202 -6.21 -27.08 15.25
N PRO A 203 -5.86 -25.79 15.46
CA PRO A 203 -5.48 -24.85 14.40
C PRO A 203 -4.17 -25.27 13.71
N ALA A 204 -4.28 -26.17 12.74
CA ALA A 204 -3.23 -26.51 11.80
C ALA A 204 -3.16 -25.37 10.78
N VAL A 205 -2.00 -24.72 10.78
CA VAL A 205 -1.59 -23.71 9.81
C VAL A 205 -1.70 -24.32 8.42
N VAL A 206 -2.72 -23.89 7.68
CA VAL A 206 -2.76 -24.02 6.22
C VAL A 206 -1.54 -23.25 5.72
N ALA A 207 -0.60 -23.94 5.09
CA ALA A 207 0.56 -23.32 4.48
C ALA A 207 0.09 -22.22 3.51
N PRO A 208 0.64 -21.00 3.57
CA PRO A 208 0.27 -19.96 2.62
C PRO A 208 0.77 -20.37 1.24
N ALA A 209 -0.15 -20.44 0.27
CA ALA A 209 0.22 -20.40 -1.13
C ALA A 209 0.95 -19.07 -1.38
N ARG A 210 2.17 -19.16 -1.93
CA ARG A 210 3.05 -18.04 -2.26
C ARG A 210 2.30 -17.01 -3.11
N ASP A 211 2.49 -15.71 -2.84
CA ASP A 211 2.01 -14.64 -3.72
C ASP A 211 2.84 -14.54 -5.04
N ASP A 212 3.88 -15.39 -5.19
CA ASP A 212 4.68 -15.56 -6.42
C ASP A 212 4.59 -16.99 -7.03
N ASP A 213 3.91 -17.95 -6.37
CA ASP A 213 3.49 -19.18 -7.05
C ASP A 213 2.01 -19.03 -7.41
N THR A 214 1.78 -18.50 -8.60
CA THR A 214 0.71 -19.12 -9.37
C THR A 214 1.06 -20.62 -9.44
N PRO A 215 0.13 -21.56 -9.17
CA PRO A 215 0.39 -22.98 -9.42
C PRO A 215 1.08 -23.10 -10.79
N PRO A 216 2.08 -23.98 -10.99
CA PRO A 216 2.63 -24.19 -12.32
C PRO A 216 1.44 -24.42 -13.25
N GLU A 217 1.13 -23.41 -14.07
CA GLU A 217 -0.16 -23.42 -14.74
C GLU A 217 -0.20 -24.66 -15.60
N ASP A 218 -1.28 -25.42 -15.47
CA ASP A 218 -1.53 -26.54 -16.35
C ASP A 218 -1.35 -26.04 -17.78
N SER A 219 -0.34 -26.58 -18.47
CA SER A 219 -0.04 -26.14 -19.83
C SER A 219 -1.28 -26.27 -20.72
N ALA A 220 -2.21 -27.17 -20.37
CA ALA A 220 -3.54 -27.29 -20.96
C ALA A 220 -4.43 -26.05 -20.77
N TRP A 221 -4.52 -25.47 -19.56
CA TRP A 221 -5.28 -24.24 -19.29
C TRP A 221 -4.72 -23.07 -20.11
N ARG A 222 -3.41 -22.88 -20.04
CA ARG A 222 -2.70 -21.83 -20.79
C ARG A 222 -2.97 -21.96 -22.30
N ASN A 223 -2.85 -23.16 -22.85
CA ASN A 223 -3.09 -23.42 -24.27
C ASN A 223 -4.56 -23.18 -24.66
N ALA A 224 -5.53 -23.55 -23.81
CA ALA A 224 -6.94 -23.29 -24.05
C ALA A 224 -7.26 -21.78 -24.09
N VAL A 225 -6.67 -20.99 -23.20
CA VAL A 225 -6.79 -19.53 -23.19
C VAL A 225 -6.19 -18.93 -24.47
N LEU A 226 -4.96 -19.33 -24.83
CA LEU A 226 -4.29 -18.84 -26.04
C LEU A 226 -5.09 -19.15 -27.31
N ALA A 227 -5.65 -20.36 -27.41
CA ALA A 227 -6.48 -20.76 -28.53
C ALA A 227 -7.74 -19.89 -28.66
N ARG A 228 -8.40 -19.55 -27.53
CA ARG A 228 -9.60 -18.69 -27.55
C ARG A 228 -9.27 -17.25 -27.93
N LEU A 229 -8.13 -16.73 -27.47
CA LEU A 229 -7.68 -15.38 -27.79
C LEU A 229 -7.09 -15.26 -29.20
N ALA A 230 -6.89 -16.37 -29.92
CA ALA A 230 -6.20 -16.38 -31.21
C ALA A 230 -6.89 -15.53 -32.29
N ARG A 231 -8.23 -15.49 -32.28
CA ARG A 231 -9.04 -14.79 -33.28
C ARG A 231 -9.22 -13.29 -33.02
N ILE A 232 -8.78 -12.78 -31.86
CA ILE A 232 -8.99 -11.38 -31.46
C ILE A 232 -8.24 -10.41 -32.38
N ASP A 233 -7.04 -10.76 -32.82
CA ASP A 233 -6.24 -9.92 -33.71
C ASP A 233 -6.94 -9.71 -35.06
N ALA A 234 -7.45 -10.79 -35.67
CA ALA A 234 -8.23 -10.71 -36.90
C ALA A 234 -9.49 -9.86 -36.76
N LEU A 235 -10.18 -9.95 -35.61
CA LEU A 235 -11.35 -9.12 -35.32
C LEU A 235 -10.98 -7.64 -35.15
N ALA A 236 -9.88 -7.34 -34.45
CA ALA A 236 -9.40 -5.98 -34.26
C ALA A 236 -9.00 -5.33 -35.59
N ASN A 237 -8.29 -6.06 -36.47
CA ASN A 237 -7.91 -5.56 -37.79
C ASN A 237 -9.13 -5.33 -38.69
N GLY A 238 -10.07 -6.28 -38.73
CA GLY A 238 -11.32 -6.12 -39.48
C GLY A 238 -12.19 -4.95 -38.96
N MET A 239 -12.16 -4.67 -37.66
CA MET A 239 -12.81 -3.49 -37.09
C MET A 239 -12.18 -2.19 -37.58
N ARG A 240 -10.83 -2.10 -37.61
CA ARG A 240 -10.13 -0.91 -38.12
C ARG A 240 -10.44 -0.66 -39.59
N GLU A 241 -10.39 -1.70 -40.41
CA GLU A 241 -10.74 -1.60 -41.84
C GLU A 241 -12.18 -1.11 -42.02
N ALA A 242 -13.14 -1.68 -41.29
CA ALA A 242 -14.54 -1.27 -41.35
C ALA A 242 -14.76 0.18 -40.89
N LEU A 243 -13.99 0.66 -39.91
CA LEU A 243 -14.00 2.05 -39.45
C LEU A 243 -13.49 2.99 -40.54
N THR A 244 -12.42 2.63 -41.26
CA THR A 244 -11.91 3.44 -42.38
C THR A 244 -12.89 3.52 -43.56
N SER A 245 -13.64 2.44 -43.84
CA SER A 245 -14.53 2.38 -45.00
C SER A 245 -15.91 3.02 -44.79
N GLY A 246 -16.45 2.98 -43.56
CA GLY A 246 -17.85 3.36 -43.30
C GLY A 246 -18.14 3.87 -41.90
N GLY A 247 -17.11 4.18 -41.11
CA GLY A 247 -17.24 4.71 -39.76
C GLY A 247 -17.96 3.78 -38.78
N THR A 248 -18.42 4.35 -37.67
CA THR A 248 -19.04 3.62 -36.54
C THR A 248 -20.47 3.13 -36.82
N THR A 249 -21.11 3.63 -37.87
CA THR A 249 -22.47 3.25 -38.27
C THR A 249 -22.52 2.07 -39.25
N SER A 250 -21.37 1.67 -39.81
CA SER A 250 -21.25 0.55 -40.74
C SER A 250 -21.79 -0.76 -40.15
N SER A 251 -22.53 -1.52 -40.98
CA SER A 251 -23.06 -2.83 -40.60
C SER A 251 -21.94 -3.86 -40.36
N ALA A 252 -20.83 -3.76 -41.11
CA ALA A 252 -19.65 -4.60 -40.96
C ALA A 252 -18.97 -4.38 -39.60
N TYR A 253 -18.79 -3.12 -39.20
CA TYR A 253 -18.26 -2.77 -37.89
C TYR A 253 -19.10 -3.36 -36.75
N ARG A 254 -20.42 -3.20 -36.82
CA ARG A 254 -21.36 -3.76 -35.83
C ARG A 254 -21.39 -5.29 -35.84
N ALA A 255 -21.08 -5.95 -36.96
CA ALA A 255 -20.92 -7.39 -37.00
C ALA A 255 -19.66 -7.83 -36.24
N TYR A 256 -18.51 -7.20 -36.49
CA TYR A 256 -17.28 -7.51 -35.76
C TYR A 256 -17.38 -7.23 -34.26
N VAL A 257 -18.05 -6.15 -33.85
CA VAL A 257 -18.31 -5.87 -32.41
C VAL A 257 -19.14 -6.98 -31.78
N ARG A 258 -20.17 -7.49 -32.49
CA ARG A 258 -20.99 -8.62 -32.00
C ARG A 258 -20.18 -9.91 -31.92
N ASP A 259 -19.35 -10.20 -32.92
CA ASP A 259 -18.49 -11.39 -32.95
C ASP A 259 -17.45 -11.34 -31.82
N ALA A 260 -16.84 -10.17 -31.57
CA ALA A 260 -15.92 -9.95 -30.45
C ALA A 260 -16.64 -10.12 -29.10
N ALA A 261 -17.85 -9.56 -28.94
CA ALA A 261 -18.65 -9.74 -27.75
C ALA A 261 -19.10 -11.20 -27.53
N ALA A 262 -19.41 -11.94 -28.58
CA ALA A 262 -19.75 -13.36 -28.49
C ALA A 262 -18.53 -14.20 -28.06
N LEU A 263 -17.35 -13.94 -28.64
CA LEU A 263 -16.11 -14.61 -28.25
C LEU A 263 -15.74 -14.30 -26.80
N LEU A 264 -15.72 -13.01 -26.41
CA LEU A 264 -15.38 -12.62 -25.06
C LEU A 264 -16.46 -12.98 -24.03
N GLY A 265 -17.71 -13.18 -24.45
CA GLY A 265 -18.78 -13.70 -23.60
C GLY A 265 -18.54 -15.15 -23.14
N THR A 266 -17.69 -15.91 -23.85
CA THR A 266 -17.27 -17.26 -23.42
C THR A 266 -16.16 -17.25 -22.36
N LEU A 267 -15.60 -16.07 -22.07
CA LEU A 267 -14.50 -15.85 -21.14
C LEU A 267 -14.97 -14.98 -19.97
N ARG A 268 -14.50 -15.27 -18.75
CA ARG A 268 -14.58 -14.30 -17.66
C ARG A 268 -13.22 -13.66 -17.46
N LEU A 269 -13.07 -12.46 -18.00
CA LEU A 269 -11.84 -11.68 -17.89
C LEU A 269 -11.71 -11.05 -16.51
N SER A 270 -10.60 -11.31 -15.82
CA SER A 270 -9.79 -10.37 -15.04
C SER A 270 -10.34 -8.96 -14.70
N ALA A 271 -10.42 -8.52 -13.44
CA ALA A 271 -10.55 -7.07 -13.18
C ALA A 271 -9.33 -6.33 -13.77
N ARG A 272 -8.13 -6.90 -13.58
CA ARG A 272 -6.87 -6.45 -14.18
C ARG A 272 -6.88 -6.48 -15.71
N ALA A 273 -7.53 -7.49 -16.31
CA ALA A 273 -7.70 -7.56 -17.77
C ALA A 273 -8.63 -6.45 -18.28
N VAL A 274 -9.78 -6.25 -17.63
CA VAL A 274 -10.74 -5.18 -17.97
C VAL A 274 -10.10 -3.80 -17.82
N GLU A 275 -9.33 -3.58 -16.75
CA GLU A 275 -8.60 -2.33 -16.54
C GLU A 275 -7.60 -2.07 -17.68
N ARG A 276 -6.78 -3.06 -18.02
CA ARG A 276 -5.81 -2.95 -19.12
C ARG A 276 -6.47 -2.74 -20.49
N MET A 277 -7.63 -3.36 -20.73
CA MET A 277 -8.45 -3.10 -21.93
C MET A 277 -9.05 -1.69 -21.96
N SER A 278 -9.44 -1.16 -20.81
CA SER A 278 -10.04 0.19 -20.71
C SER A 278 -9.03 1.32 -20.79
N ALA A 279 -7.75 1.06 -20.48
CA ALA A 279 -6.71 2.08 -20.38
C ALA A 279 -6.48 2.86 -21.70
N PRO A 280 -6.41 2.23 -22.89
CA PRO A 280 -6.30 2.96 -24.17
C PRO A 280 -7.47 3.91 -24.41
N LEU A 281 -8.70 3.41 -24.24
CA LEU A 281 -9.94 4.18 -24.41
C LEU A 281 -9.96 5.39 -23.47
N ARG A 282 -9.73 5.16 -22.17
CA ARG A 282 -9.69 6.23 -21.15
C ARG A 282 -8.58 7.23 -21.40
N GLY A 283 -7.41 6.76 -21.81
CA GLY A 283 -6.27 7.61 -22.14
C GLY A 283 -6.57 8.52 -23.34
N ARG A 284 -7.27 8.03 -24.37
CA ARG A 284 -7.74 8.86 -25.49
C ARG A 284 -8.82 9.84 -25.06
N ALA A 285 -9.85 9.38 -24.34
CA ALA A 285 -10.93 10.24 -23.84
C ALA A 285 -10.41 11.37 -22.95
N ARG A 286 -9.47 11.05 -22.05
CA ARG A 286 -8.80 12.02 -21.17
C ARG A 286 -7.99 13.04 -21.97
N ARG A 287 -7.13 12.59 -22.90
CA ARG A 287 -6.33 13.49 -23.75
C ARG A 287 -7.22 14.43 -24.57
N HIS A 288 -8.29 13.91 -25.16
CA HIS A 288 -9.24 14.74 -25.91
C HIS A 288 -9.92 15.78 -25.01
N ARG A 289 -10.38 15.37 -23.82
CA ARG A 289 -10.95 16.29 -22.80
C ARG A 289 -9.95 17.36 -22.36
N GLU A 290 -8.70 17.00 -22.10
CA GLU A 290 -7.64 17.94 -21.69
C GLU A 290 -7.32 18.98 -22.78
N LEU A 291 -7.20 18.55 -24.04
CA LEU A 291 -6.99 19.45 -25.18
C LEU A 291 -8.20 20.38 -25.36
N ARG A 292 -9.42 19.85 -25.26
CA ARG A 292 -10.65 20.65 -25.37
C ARG A 292 -10.77 21.66 -24.23
N SER A 293 -10.58 21.24 -22.98
CA SER A 293 -10.63 22.14 -21.81
C SER A 293 -9.49 23.16 -21.81
N ARG A 294 -8.35 22.88 -22.46
CA ARG A 294 -7.31 23.90 -22.71
C ARG A 294 -7.81 24.96 -23.68
N LEU A 295 -8.42 24.57 -24.80
CA LEU A 295 -9.00 25.49 -25.77
C LEU A 295 -10.13 26.34 -25.14
N GLU A 296 -11.06 25.69 -24.44
CA GLU A 296 -12.18 26.36 -23.75
C GLU A 296 -11.69 27.39 -22.72
N ARG A 297 -10.66 27.07 -21.92
CA ARG A 297 -10.06 28.04 -20.99
C ARG A 297 -9.41 29.21 -21.71
N MET A 298 -8.69 28.95 -22.80
CA MET A 298 -8.05 30.01 -23.58
C MET A 298 -9.08 30.96 -24.22
N LEU A 299 -10.25 30.44 -24.62
CA LEU A 299 -11.38 31.23 -25.10
C LEU A 299 -12.06 32.01 -23.96
N ALA A 300 -12.26 31.38 -22.80
CA ALA A 300 -12.86 32.01 -21.63
C ALA A 300 -12.02 33.18 -21.12
N ASP A 301 -10.68 33.04 -21.05
CA ASP A 301 -9.77 34.13 -20.71
C ASP A 301 -9.86 35.31 -21.69
N ALA A 302 -10.26 35.04 -22.94
CA ALA A 302 -10.45 36.05 -23.97
C ALA A 302 -11.87 36.65 -23.96
N GLY A 303 -12.74 36.23 -23.04
CA GLY A 303 -14.13 36.72 -22.91
C GLY A 303 -15.14 36.01 -23.81
N VAL A 304 -14.75 34.90 -24.46
CA VAL A 304 -15.58 34.14 -25.39
C VAL A 304 -16.20 32.93 -24.70
N PRO A 305 -17.50 32.63 -24.90
CA PRO A 305 -18.14 31.46 -24.33
C PRO A 305 -17.56 30.14 -24.91
N PRO A 306 -17.49 29.07 -24.11
CA PRO A 306 -16.91 27.78 -24.50
C PRO A 306 -17.68 27.05 -25.61
N SER A 307 -18.92 27.46 -25.91
CA SER A 307 -19.74 26.91 -27.01
C SER A 307 -19.10 27.14 -28.38
N SER A 308 -18.36 28.24 -28.55
CA SER A 308 -17.69 28.63 -29.81
C SER A 308 -16.55 27.70 -30.23
N ALA A 309 -16.10 26.80 -29.34
CA ALA A 309 -15.08 25.81 -29.63
C ALA A 309 -15.57 24.67 -30.57
N HIS A 310 -16.88 24.54 -30.80
CA HIS A 310 -17.49 23.36 -31.45
C HIS A 310 -17.69 23.45 -32.98
N ALA A 311 -17.08 24.40 -33.68
CA ALA A 311 -17.23 24.49 -35.14
C ALA A 311 -16.48 23.35 -35.85
N ALA A 312 -17.17 22.56 -36.67
CA ALA A 312 -16.67 21.36 -37.35
C ALA A 312 -15.81 21.64 -38.61
N ASP A 313 -15.47 22.90 -38.89
CA ASP A 313 -14.71 23.28 -40.07
C ASP A 313 -13.20 23.06 -39.87
N ASP A 314 -12.56 22.43 -40.86
CA ASP A 314 -11.10 22.24 -40.94
C ASP A 314 -10.35 23.57 -41.10
N ASP A 315 -11.04 24.65 -41.48
CA ASP A 315 -10.46 25.99 -41.57
C ASP A 315 -10.27 26.63 -40.19
N HIS A 316 -9.09 26.46 -39.62
CA HIS A 316 -8.73 27.04 -38.32
C HIS A 316 -8.66 28.57 -38.35
N ALA A 317 -8.27 29.15 -39.48
CA ALA A 317 -8.17 30.60 -39.65
C ALA A 317 -9.56 31.22 -39.84
N GLY A 318 -10.41 30.60 -40.67
CA GLY A 318 -11.82 30.97 -40.84
C GLY A 318 -12.64 30.80 -39.57
N TRP A 319 -12.37 29.76 -38.76
CA TRP A 319 -12.98 29.62 -37.44
C TRP A 319 -12.63 30.80 -36.52
N LEU A 320 -11.34 31.17 -36.43
CA LEU A 320 -10.93 32.28 -35.59
C LEU A 320 -11.55 33.60 -36.07
N ALA A 321 -11.62 33.82 -37.38
CA ALA A 321 -12.30 34.97 -37.96
C ALA A 321 -13.80 35.00 -37.64
N SER A 322 -14.47 33.85 -37.67
CA SER A 322 -15.88 33.70 -37.27
C SER A 322 -16.07 33.98 -35.77
N CYS A 323 -15.15 33.52 -34.91
CA CYS A 323 -15.17 33.84 -33.48
C CYS A 323 -15.00 35.34 -33.20
N ILE A 324 -14.12 36.02 -33.95
CA ILE A 324 -13.92 37.47 -33.85
C ILE A 324 -15.19 38.21 -34.31
N ALA A 325 -15.78 37.79 -35.44
CA ALA A 325 -17.02 38.38 -35.96
C ALA A 325 -18.21 38.21 -35.00
N ALA A 326 -18.30 37.07 -34.30
CA ALA A 326 -19.35 36.78 -33.33
C ALA A 326 -19.19 37.56 -32.01
N HIS A 327 -17.97 37.99 -31.66
CA HIS A 327 -17.67 38.69 -30.41
C HIS A 327 -16.78 39.93 -30.63
N PRO A 328 -17.31 41.02 -31.21
CA PRO A 328 -16.52 42.22 -31.55
C PRO A 328 -15.82 42.87 -30.34
N GLY A 329 -16.41 42.77 -29.15
CA GLY A 329 -15.80 43.31 -27.92
C GLY A 329 -14.54 42.58 -27.44
N CYS A 330 -14.24 41.38 -27.97
CA CYS A 330 -13.11 40.54 -27.59
C CYS A 330 -12.00 40.49 -28.65
N GLU A 331 -12.15 41.24 -29.76
CA GLU A 331 -11.21 41.26 -30.88
C GLU A 331 -9.74 41.51 -30.45
N PRO A 332 -9.40 42.48 -29.58
CA PRO A 332 -8.01 42.73 -29.21
C PRO A 332 -7.38 41.59 -28.40
N ALA A 333 -8.18 40.87 -27.62
CA ALA A 333 -7.73 39.73 -26.80
C ALA A 333 -7.54 38.47 -27.65
N LEU A 334 -8.44 38.23 -28.60
CA LEU A 334 -8.37 37.12 -29.55
C LEU A 334 -7.20 37.28 -30.52
N THR A 335 -7.00 38.48 -31.09
CA THR A 335 -5.89 38.75 -32.01
C THR A 335 -4.52 38.58 -31.34
N ARG A 336 -4.39 38.98 -30.06
CA ARG A 336 -3.16 38.77 -29.28
C ARG A 336 -2.82 37.29 -29.06
N ARG A 337 -3.85 36.44 -28.96
CA ARG A 337 -3.73 35.00 -28.67
C ARG A 337 -3.99 34.12 -29.90
N ALA A 338 -4.09 34.70 -31.09
CA ALA A 338 -4.51 34.04 -32.33
C ALA A 338 -3.69 32.79 -32.64
N ALA A 339 -2.36 32.90 -32.65
CA ALA A 339 -1.47 31.77 -32.93
C ALA A 339 -1.68 30.62 -31.93
N ALA A 340 -1.74 30.94 -30.63
CA ALA A 340 -1.93 29.93 -29.59
C ALA A 340 -3.31 29.26 -29.65
N LEU A 341 -4.36 29.99 -30.05
CA LEU A 341 -5.72 29.44 -30.23
C LEU A 341 -5.80 28.52 -31.45
N VAL A 342 -5.15 28.90 -32.56
CA VAL A 342 -5.03 28.07 -33.77
C VAL A 342 -4.23 26.81 -33.46
N ASP A 343 -3.08 26.91 -32.79
CA ASP A 343 -2.27 25.75 -32.39
C ASP A 343 -3.05 24.81 -31.45
N ALA A 344 -3.81 25.37 -30.51
CA ALA A 344 -4.63 24.59 -29.58
C ALA A 344 -5.78 23.87 -30.31
N ARG A 345 -6.44 24.53 -31.26
CA ARG A 345 -7.47 23.92 -32.12
C ARG A 345 -6.88 22.85 -33.03
N GLU A 346 -5.74 23.13 -33.66
CA GLU A 346 -5.03 22.16 -34.50
C GLU A 346 -4.63 20.93 -33.67
N ALA A 347 -4.18 21.10 -32.43
CA ALA A 347 -3.88 19.98 -31.53
C ALA A 347 -5.12 19.13 -31.22
N VAL A 348 -6.30 19.73 -31.04
CA VAL A 348 -7.57 19.02 -30.85
C VAL A 348 -7.95 18.22 -32.10
N VAL A 349 -7.87 18.85 -33.27
CA VAL A 349 -8.25 18.26 -34.57
C VAL A 349 -7.27 17.16 -34.98
N ARG A 350 -5.96 17.41 -34.93
CA ARG A 350 -4.91 16.40 -35.17
C ARG A 350 -5.04 15.22 -34.21
N GLY A 351 -5.37 15.51 -32.95
CA GLY A 351 -5.64 14.50 -31.93
C GLY A 351 -6.88 13.64 -32.20
N ALA A 352 -7.83 14.12 -33.01
CA ALA A 352 -9.00 13.36 -33.46
C ALA A 352 -8.68 12.47 -34.67
N PHE A 353 -7.86 12.94 -35.61
CA PHE A 353 -7.44 12.16 -36.79
C PHE A 353 -6.44 11.03 -36.47
N ALA A 354 -5.67 11.16 -35.39
CA ALA A 354 -4.74 10.12 -34.94
C ALA A 354 -5.42 8.94 -34.21
N GLN A 355 -6.75 8.94 -34.12
CA GLN A 355 -7.51 7.92 -33.40
C GLN A 355 -8.28 7.03 -34.37
N ASP A 356 -8.26 5.71 -34.13
CA ASP A 356 -9.07 4.74 -34.89
C ASP A 356 -10.58 5.02 -34.72
N LEU A 357 -11.00 5.58 -33.58
CA LEU A 357 -12.38 5.87 -33.24
C LEU A 357 -12.63 7.39 -33.17
N PRO A 358 -13.74 7.91 -33.74
CA PRO A 358 -14.09 9.33 -33.61
C PRO A 358 -14.16 9.80 -32.15
N PRO A 359 -13.83 11.06 -31.85
CA PRO A 359 -13.78 11.58 -30.48
C PRO A 359 -15.13 11.47 -29.77
N ASP A 360 -16.25 11.68 -30.47
CA ASP A 360 -17.60 11.55 -29.92
C ASP A 360 -17.94 10.10 -29.54
N ALA A 361 -17.52 9.14 -30.37
CA ALA A 361 -17.70 7.73 -30.09
C ALA A 361 -16.84 7.28 -28.90
N THR A 362 -15.60 7.76 -28.83
CA THR A 362 -14.69 7.53 -27.69
C THR A 362 -15.28 8.08 -26.39
N ALA A 363 -15.79 9.32 -26.41
CA ALA A 363 -16.43 9.94 -25.26
C ALA A 363 -17.70 9.20 -24.83
N LEU A 364 -18.52 8.74 -25.79
CA LEU A 364 -19.72 7.95 -25.51
C LEU A 364 -19.38 6.61 -24.85
N LEU A 365 -18.38 5.88 -25.35
CA LEU A 365 -17.96 4.60 -24.77
C LEU A 365 -17.37 4.78 -23.37
N ASP A 366 -16.53 5.80 -23.15
CA ASP A 366 -15.98 6.14 -21.82
C ASP A 366 -17.09 6.49 -20.82
N ALA A 367 -18.06 7.32 -21.24
CA ALA A 367 -19.21 7.67 -20.41
C ALA A 367 -20.09 6.45 -20.06
N ARG A 368 -20.31 5.54 -21.03
CA ARG A 368 -21.05 4.29 -20.79
C ARG A 368 -20.30 3.37 -19.83
N LEU A 369 -18.98 3.22 -19.99
CA LEU A 369 -18.16 2.43 -19.08
C LEU A 369 -18.23 2.98 -17.65
N GLY A 370 -18.06 4.29 -17.48
CA GLY A 370 -18.17 4.95 -16.17
C GLY A 370 -19.57 4.88 -15.56
N ALA A 371 -20.64 4.82 -16.36
CA ALA A 371 -22.00 4.59 -15.87
C ALA A 371 -22.17 3.15 -15.34
N ILE A 372 -21.63 2.16 -16.05
CA ILE A 372 -21.67 0.74 -15.63
C ILE A 372 -20.90 0.55 -14.31
N GLU A 373 -19.72 1.13 -14.19
CA GLU A 373 -18.91 1.06 -12.96
C GLU A 373 -19.63 1.71 -11.77
N ARG A 374 -20.17 2.91 -11.94
CA ARG A 374 -20.99 3.57 -10.90
C ARG A 374 -22.21 2.73 -10.50
N ALA A 375 -22.83 2.03 -11.45
CA ALA A 375 -23.98 1.17 -11.17
C ALA A 375 -23.60 -0.14 -10.45
N MET A 376 -22.37 -0.63 -10.62
CA MET A 376 -21.82 -1.80 -9.92
C MET A 376 -21.34 -1.49 -8.51
N GLN A 377 -20.80 -0.28 -8.29
CA GLN A 377 -20.10 0.06 -7.05
C GLN A 377 -20.92 -0.19 -5.77
N PRO A 378 -22.22 0.14 -5.69
CA PRO A 378 -23.01 -0.14 -4.48
C PRO A 378 -23.10 -1.63 -4.16
N ALA A 379 -23.13 -2.52 -5.16
CA ALA A 379 -23.15 -3.95 -4.93
C ALA A 379 -21.79 -4.48 -4.44
N ARG A 380 -20.70 -3.93 -4.97
CA ARG A 380 -19.34 -4.24 -4.52
C ARG A 380 -19.12 -3.79 -3.09
N THR A 381 -19.46 -2.53 -2.77
CA THR A 381 -19.35 -1.96 -1.43
C THR A 381 -20.30 -2.66 -0.45
N GLY A 382 -21.54 -2.96 -0.86
CA GLY A 382 -22.50 -3.69 -0.01
C GLY A 382 -22.03 -5.09 0.38
N LEU A 383 -21.54 -5.87 -0.60
CA LEU A 383 -21.00 -7.21 -0.33
C LEU A 383 -19.72 -7.15 0.53
N PHE A 384 -18.88 -6.13 0.35
CA PHE A 384 -17.69 -5.92 1.17
C PHE A 384 -18.03 -5.53 2.62
N ASN A 385 -18.81 -4.46 2.82
CA ASN A 385 -19.14 -3.91 4.14
C ASN A 385 -19.86 -4.92 5.04
N ALA A 386 -20.81 -5.68 4.48
CA ALA A 386 -21.55 -6.70 5.23
C ALA A 386 -20.66 -7.84 5.77
N ASN A 387 -19.48 -8.06 5.17
CA ASN A 387 -18.57 -9.15 5.51
C ASN A 387 -17.34 -8.68 6.31
N LEU A 388 -17.24 -7.40 6.69
CA LEU A 388 -16.13 -6.90 7.52
C LEU A 388 -16.04 -7.62 8.88
N ARG A 389 -17.19 -8.02 9.45
CA ARG A 389 -17.26 -8.78 10.72
C ARG A 389 -16.56 -10.14 10.62
N LEU A 390 -16.59 -10.76 9.44
CA LEU A 390 -15.89 -12.02 9.18
C LEU A 390 -14.38 -11.81 9.28
N VAL A 391 -13.84 -10.73 8.71
CA VAL A 391 -12.41 -10.40 8.77
C VAL A 391 -11.95 -10.28 10.22
N VAL A 392 -12.66 -9.50 11.04
CA VAL A 392 -12.36 -9.34 12.46
C VAL A 392 -12.35 -10.70 13.19
N SER A 393 -13.31 -11.57 12.89
CA SER A 393 -13.39 -12.91 13.50
C SER A 393 -12.22 -13.84 13.14
N ILE A 394 -11.63 -13.65 11.95
CA ILE A 394 -10.46 -14.40 11.48
C ILE A 394 -9.19 -13.80 12.07
N ALA A 395 -9.05 -12.46 12.04
CA ALA A 395 -7.90 -11.74 12.56
C ALA A 395 -7.68 -12.01 14.07
N LYS A 396 -8.76 -12.16 14.85
CA LYS A 396 -8.69 -12.52 16.28
C LYS A 396 -7.95 -13.83 16.59
N ARG A 397 -7.71 -14.69 15.60
CA ARG A 397 -6.94 -15.94 15.76
C ARG A 397 -5.43 -15.73 15.72
N TYR A 398 -4.97 -14.52 15.42
CA TYR A 398 -3.55 -14.17 15.28
C TYR A 398 -3.12 -13.04 16.25
N PRO A 399 -3.40 -13.14 17.57
CA PRO A 399 -2.95 -12.13 18.51
C PRO A 399 -1.42 -12.16 18.67
N ASP A 400 -0.83 -10.99 18.91
CA ASP A 400 0.54 -10.82 19.42
C ASP A 400 1.64 -11.54 18.61
N ARG A 401 1.47 -11.65 17.27
CA ARG A 401 2.48 -12.25 16.39
C ARG A 401 3.43 -11.24 15.74
N GLY A 402 3.54 -10.05 16.31
CA GLY A 402 4.43 -8.98 15.83
C GLY A 402 3.78 -7.95 14.91
N LEU A 403 2.50 -8.09 14.58
CA LEU A 403 1.73 -7.08 13.84
C LEU A 403 0.53 -6.62 14.69
N PRO A 404 0.25 -5.30 14.80
CA PRO A 404 -0.91 -4.77 15.50
C PRO A 404 -2.24 -5.33 14.98
N PHE A 405 -3.25 -5.39 15.85
CA PHE A 405 -4.56 -5.94 15.50
C PHE A 405 -5.27 -5.14 14.39
N ALA A 406 -5.13 -3.81 14.39
CA ALA A 406 -5.67 -2.95 13.33
C ALA A 406 -5.09 -3.31 11.96
N ASP A 407 -3.78 -3.55 11.90
CA ASP A 407 -3.07 -3.87 10.65
C ASP A 407 -3.46 -5.26 10.15
N LEU A 408 -3.61 -6.25 11.05
CA LEU A 408 -4.15 -7.57 10.69
C LEU A 408 -5.56 -7.48 10.09
N ILE A 409 -6.42 -6.58 10.62
CA ILE A 409 -7.74 -6.34 10.04
C ILE A 409 -7.61 -5.72 8.65
N GLN A 410 -6.74 -4.74 8.45
CA GLN A 410 -6.58 -4.10 7.14
C GLN A 410 -6.06 -5.07 6.07
N GLU A 411 -5.07 -5.89 6.42
CA GLU A 411 -4.55 -6.93 5.52
C GLU A 411 -5.63 -7.98 5.20
N GLY A 412 -6.43 -8.35 6.21
CA GLY A 412 -7.61 -9.18 6.02
C GLY A 412 -8.67 -8.53 5.12
N ASN A 413 -8.89 -7.21 5.22
CA ASN A 413 -9.80 -6.45 4.37
C ASN A 413 -9.33 -6.42 2.91
N ILE A 414 -8.01 -6.31 2.67
CA ILE A 414 -7.42 -6.44 1.33
C ILE A 414 -7.70 -7.84 0.78
N GLY A 415 -7.53 -8.89 1.59
CA GLY A 415 -7.90 -10.26 1.23
C GLY A 415 -9.40 -10.42 0.91
N LEU A 416 -10.27 -9.81 1.70
CA LEU A 416 -11.72 -9.79 1.45
C LEU A 416 -12.06 -9.10 0.13
N LEU A 417 -11.42 -7.98 -0.19
CA LEU A 417 -11.62 -7.27 -1.45
C LEU A 417 -11.24 -8.15 -2.65
N LYS A 418 -10.10 -8.86 -2.57
CA LYS A 418 -9.70 -9.87 -3.57
C LYS A 418 -10.75 -10.98 -3.71
N ALA A 419 -11.34 -11.43 -2.60
CA ALA A 419 -12.41 -12.43 -2.62
C ALA A 419 -13.68 -11.93 -3.32
N VAL A 420 -14.11 -10.68 -3.05
CA VAL A 420 -15.28 -10.06 -3.70
C VAL A 420 -15.12 -10.02 -5.23
N GLU A 421 -13.92 -9.75 -5.74
CA GLU A 421 -13.67 -9.65 -7.19
C GLU A 421 -13.68 -11.00 -7.93
N ARG A 422 -13.34 -12.08 -7.22
CA ARG A 422 -13.16 -13.42 -7.78
C ARG A 422 -14.30 -14.39 -7.44
N TYR A 423 -15.23 -13.98 -6.58
CA TYR A 423 -16.33 -14.82 -6.15
C TYR A 423 -17.23 -15.27 -7.30
N ASP A 424 -17.58 -16.55 -7.31
CA ASP A 424 -18.48 -17.16 -8.29
C ASP A 424 -19.67 -17.83 -7.60
N HIS A 425 -20.83 -17.18 -7.68
CA HIS A 425 -22.07 -17.65 -7.06
C HIS A 425 -22.60 -18.95 -7.68
N ARG A 426 -22.22 -19.27 -8.92
CA ARG A 426 -22.67 -20.47 -9.64
C ARG A 426 -22.21 -21.77 -9.00
N ARG A 427 -21.15 -21.72 -8.19
CA ARG A 427 -20.63 -22.87 -7.43
C ARG A 427 -21.54 -23.26 -6.26
N GLY A 428 -22.51 -22.44 -5.89
CA GLY A 428 -23.53 -22.76 -4.88
C GLY A 428 -23.07 -22.64 -3.42
N PHE A 429 -21.79 -22.40 -3.16
CA PHE A 429 -21.25 -22.15 -1.82
C PHE A 429 -21.56 -20.74 -1.33
N ARG A 430 -21.57 -20.54 0.00
CA ARG A 430 -21.70 -19.21 0.61
C ARG A 430 -20.45 -18.37 0.36
N PHE A 431 -20.61 -17.05 0.29
CA PHE A 431 -19.50 -16.13 0.12
C PHE A 431 -18.49 -16.24 1.28
N SER A 432 -18.95 -16.40 2.51
CA SER A 432 -18.11 -16.53 3.70
C SER A 432 -17.11 -17.70 3.62
N THR A 433 -17.52 -18.85 3.06
CA THR A 433 -16.66 -20.02 2.87
C THR A 433 -15.49 -19.69 1.94
N TYR A 434 -15.78 -18.99 0.84
CA TYR A 434 -14.77 -18.57 -0.12
C TYR A 434 -13.86 -17.46 0.42
N ALA A 435 -14.46 -16.42 1.03
CA ALA A 435 -13.75 -15.27 1.57
C ALA A 435 -12.77 -15.65 2.69
N THR A 436 -13.14 -16.62 3.54
CA THR A 436 -12.28 -17.07 4.64
C THR A 436 -10.89 -17.51 4.18
N TRP A 437 -10.80 -18.14 3.00
CA TRP A 437 -9.50 -18.58 2.46
C TRP A 437 -8.62 -17.39 2.08
N TRP A 438 -9.17 -16.43 1.33
CA TRP A 438 -8.45 -15.21 0.91
C TRP A 438 -8.07 -14.31 2.07
N ILE A 439 -8.95 -14.15 3.07
CA ILE A 439 -8.66 -13.38 4.28
C ILE A 439 -7.52 -14.02 5.05
N ARG A 440 -7.56 -15.35 5.25
CA ARG A 440 -6.50 -16.07 5.95
C ARG A 440 -5.16 -15.98 5.21
N GLN A 441 -5.18 -16.13 3.89
CA GLN A 441 -3.96 -16.04 3.07
C GLN A 441 -3.34 -14.66 3.18
N ALA A 442 -4.13 -13.59 3.03
CA ALA A 442 -3.64 -12.22 3.14
C ALA A 442 -3.04 -11.94 4.52
N ILE A 443 -3.74 -12.30 5.61
CA ILE A 443 -3.23 -12.14 6.98
C ILE A 443 -1.94 -12.94 7.20
N THR A 444 -1.87 -14.18 6.72
CA THR A 444 -0.69 -15.03 6.91
C THR A 444 0.51 -14.51 6.11
N HIS A 445 0.27 -14.01 4.90
CA HIS A 445 1.30 -13.38 4.08
C HIS A 445 1.83 -12.10 4.72
N ALA A 446 0.92 -11.20 5.13
CA ALA A 446 1.31 -9.97 5.82
C ALA A 446 2.08 -10.23 7.10
N LEU A 447 1.71 -11.27 7.85
CA LEU A 447 2.44 -11.67 9.05
C LEU A 447 3.87 -12.14 8.74
N ALA A 448 4.05 -12.87 7.64
CA ALA A 448 5.38 -13.32 7.22
C ALA A 448 6.24 -12.17 6.72
N ASP A 449 5.63 -11.17 6.08
CA ASP A 449 6.34 -10.06 5.44
C ASP A 449 6.63 -8.88 6.38
N LEU A 450 5.65 -8.50 7.20
CA LEU A 450 5.65 -7.31 8.05
C LEU A 450 5.76 -7.63 9.55
N GLY A 451 5.53 -8.88 9.96
CA GLY A 451 5.47 -9.24 11.38
C GLY A 451 6.82 -9.24 12.11
N ARG A 452 7.94 -9.02 11.40
CA ARG A 452 9.29 -9.00 11.98
C ARG A 452 10.03 -7.74 11.54
N THR A 453 10.84 -7.18 12.45
CA THR A 453 11.70 -6.01 12.17
C THR A 453 12.69 -6.28 11.03
N ILE A 454 13.26 -7.49 10.99
CA ILE A 454 14.13 -7.95 9.91
C ILE A 454 13.31 -8.91 9.05
N ARG A 455 13.07 -8.51 7.80
CA ARG A 455 12.28 -9.30 6.84
C ARG A 455 12.96 -10.65 6.58
N VAL A 456 12.19 -11.72 6.74
CA VAL A 456 12.62 -13.09 6.46
C VAL A 456 11.78 -13.64 5.31
N PRO A 457 12.37 -14.31 4.30
CA PRO A 457 11.61 -14.91 3.21
C PRO A 457 10.54 -15.90 3.71
N THR A 458 9.39 -15.95 3.04
CA THR A 458 8.21 -16.75 3.43
C THR A 458 8.53 -18.24 3.67
N HIS A 459 9.29 -18.86 2.78
CA HIS A 459 9.69 -20.27 2.91
C HIS A 459 10.53 -20.54 4.18
N THR A 460 11.33 -19.56 4.61
CA THR A 460 12.12 -19.65 5.85
C THR A 460 11.22 -19.46 7.07
N VAL A 461 10.21 -18.60 6.98
CA VAL A 461 9.17 -18.45 8.03
C VAL A 461 8.38 -19.75 8.19
N ASP A 462 8.02 -20.42 7.09
CA ASP A 462 7.34 -21.72 7.13
C ASP A 462 8.21 -22.80 7.76
N ALA A 463 9.49 -22.86 7.39
CA ALA A 463 10.47 -23.76 8.00
C ALA A 463 10.62 -23.49 9.51
N LEU A 464 10.63 -22.22 9.91
CA LEU A 464 10.67 -21.82 11.31
C LEU A 464 9.41 -22.24 12.08
N ASN A 465 8.22 -22.04 11.51
CA ASN A 465 6.96 -22.48 12.11
C ASN A 465 6.90 -24.02 12.25
N LYS A 466 7.46 -24.74 11.28
CA LYS A 466 7.61 -26.21 11.36
C LYS A 466 8.57 -26.60 12.48
N LEU A 467 9.71 -25.93 12.60
CA LEU A 467 10.70 -26.15 13.66
C LEU A 467 10.11 -25.88 15.04
N THR A 468 9.40 -24.76 15.24
CA THR A 468 8.77 -24.43 16.53
C THR A 468 7.69 -25.42 16.92
N ARG A 469 6.90 -25.92 15.94
CA ARG A 469 5.92 -26.98 16.17
C ARG A 469 6.58 -28.28 16.63
N ILE A 470 7.58 -28.77 15.90
CA ILE A 470 8.29 -30.01 16.24
C ILE A 470 9.01 -29.86 17.59
N GLY A 471 9.62 -28.71 17.86
CA GLY A 471 10.24 -28.42 19.15
C GLY A 471 9.25 -28.43 20.31
N ARG A 472 8.03 -27.92 20.11
CA ARG A 472 6.96 -27.97 21.11
C ARG A 472 6.47 -29.40 21.34
N ASP A 473 6.23 -30.16 20.27
CA ASP A 473 5.80 -31.56 20.35
C ASP A 473 6.85 -32.44 21.04
N HIS A 474 8.14 -32.24 20.73
CA HIS A 474 9.23 -32.95 21.39
C HIS A 474 9.31 -32.59 22.86
N ARG A 475 9.24 -31.29 23.21
CA ARG A 475 9.23 -30.84 24.61
C ARG A 475 8.06 -31.43 25.40
N GLN A 476 6.90 -31.58 24.77
CA GLN A 476 5.74 -32.19 25.41
C GLN A 476 5.90 -33.70 25.66
N ARG A 477 6.60 -34.42 24.78
CA ARG A 477 6.82 -35.88 24.91
C ARG A 477 8.00 -36.24 25.80
N SER A 478 9.13 -35.56 25.61
CA SER A 478 10.41 -35.85 26.26
C SER A 478 10.62 -35.06 27.56
N GLY A 479 9.84 -33.99 27.79
CA GLY A 479 10.00 -33.07 28.92
C GLY A 479 11.20 -32.12 28.82
N THR A 480 12.17 -32.40 27.94
CA THR A 480 13.38 -31.60 27.71
C THR A 480 13.32 -30.81 26.39
N ALA A 481 14.15 -29.77 26.26
CA ALA A 481 14.30 -29.06 24.99
C ALA A 481 15.07 -29.92 23.98
N ALA A 482 14.54 -30.02 22.75
CA ALA A 482 15.12 -30.83 21.69
C ALA A 482 16.50 -30.32 21.26
N THR A 483 17.43 -31.24 21.03
CA THR A 483 18.75 -30.90 20.48
C THR A 483 18.68 -30.60 18.98
N PRO A 484 19.62 -29.82 18.40
CA PRO A 484 19.62 -29.54 16.96
C PRO A 484 19.69 -30.81 16.09
N GLY A 485 20.35 -31.87 16.58
CA GLY A 485 20.42 -33.15 15.87
C GLY A 485 19.09 -33.90 15.82
N GLU A 486 18.33 -33.90 16.91
CA GLU A 486 17.00 -34.52 16.98
C GLU A 486 15.99 -33.74 16.14
N LEU A 487 16.06 -32.40 16.17
CA LEU A 487 15.21 -31.54 15.35
C LEU A 487 15.48 -31.75 13.85
N ALA A 488 16.74 -31.87 13.46
CA ALA A 488 17.15 -32.19 12.09
C ALA A 488 16.61 -33.54 11.61
N ALA A 489 16.73 -34.59 12.44
CA ALA A 489 16.21 -35.92 12.13
C ALA A 489 14.67 -35.91 11.95
N HIS A 490 13.93 -35.17 12.78
CA HIS A 490 12.48 -35.04 12.67
C HIS A 490 12.04 -34.13 11.51
N MET A 491 12.82 -33.13 11.14
CA MET A 491 12.51 -32.23 10.03
C MET A 491 12.85 -32.81 8.66
N GLY A 492 13.82 -33.73 8.59
CA GLY A 492 14.38 -34.26 7.34
C GLY A 492 15.36 -33.30 6.66
N GLU A 493 16.01 -32.42 7.43
CA GLU A 493 16.90 -31.35 6.96
C GLU A 493 18.28 -31.48 7.62
N PRO A 494 19.37 -30.97 7.01
CA PRO A 494 20.70 -31.09 7.60
C PRO A 494 20.84 -30.27 8.89
N VAL A 495 21.68 -30.75 9.81
CA VAL A 495 21.90 -30.14 11.13
C VAL A 495 22.39 -28.69 11.02
N GLU A 496 23.23 -28.38 10.03
CA GLU A 496 23.72 -27.02 9.75
C GLU A 496 22.56 -26.06 9.46
N LYS A 497 21.68 -26.43 8.52
CA LYS A 497 20.50 -25.63 8.18
C LYS A 497 19.56 -25.43 9.37
N VAL A 498 19.40 -26.43 10.24
CA VAL A 498 18.61 -26.28 11.48
C VAL A 498 19.28 -25.30 12.45
N ARG A 499 20.62 -25.32 12.58
CA ARG A 499 21.35 -24.34 13.38
C ARG A 499 21.17 -22.92 12.84
N ASP A 500 21.23 -22.75 11.53
CA ASP A 500 21.00 -21.45 10.88
C ASP A 500 19.57 -20.95 11.15
N LEU A 501 18.56 -21.83 11.01
CA LEU A 501 17.18 -21.50 11.35
C LEU A 501 17.03 -21.11 12.82
N MET A 502 17.71 -21.80 13.75
CA MET A 502 17.73 -21.46 15.18
C MET A 502 18.39 -20.11 15.46
N ALA A 503 19.39 -19.70 14.67
CA ALA A 503 20.05 -18.41 14.81
C ALA A 503 19.13 -17.24 14.39
N ILE A 504 18.30 -17.44 13.34
CA ILE A 504 17.36 -16.45 12.82
C ILE A 504 16.21 -16.13 13.80
N VAL A 505 15.89 -17.05 14.73
CA VAL A 505 14.73 -16.92 15.63
C VAL A 505 14.83 -15.74 16.58
N LYS A 506 16.04 -15.23 16.85
CA LYS A 506 16.27 -14.20 17.87
C LYS A 506 15.62 -12.88 17.45
N GLU A 507 14.63 -12.44 18.21
CA GLU A 507 14.03 -11.12 18.04
C GLU A 507 15.02 -10.03 18.49
N PRO A 508 15.15 -8.93 17.72
CA PRO A 508 16.01 -7.83 18.11
C PRO A 508 15.50 -7.21 19.41
N ILE A 509 16.42 -6.88 20.30
CA ILE A 509 16.14 -6.17 21.55
C ILE A 509 16.18 -4.66 21.31
N SER A 510 15.38 -3.91 22.07
CA SER A 510 15.42 -2.45 22.03
C SER A 510 16.76 -1.94 22.54
N ALA A 511 17.31 -0.94 21.86
CA ALA A 511 18.52 -0.24 22.31
C ALA A 511 18.27 0.57 23.60
N ASP A 512 17.02 0.99 23.83
CA ASP A 512 16.59 1.72 25.03
C ASP A 512 16.29 0.81 26.23
N LEU A 513 16.58 -0.50 26.12
CA LEU A 513 16.38 -1.42 27.24
C LEU A 513 17.29 -0.98 28.42
N PRO A 514 16.73 -0.65 29.59
CA PRO A 514 17.54 -0.27 30.74
C PRO A 514 18.35 -1.47 31.22
N VAL A 515 19.65 -1.26 31.41
CA VAL A 515 20.59 -2.28 31.88
C VAL A 515 20.81 -2.16 33.40
N SER A 516 20.73 -0.93 33.93
CA SER A 516 20.83 -0.65 35.37
C SER A 516 19.44 -0.65 36.03
N PRO A 517 19.29 -1.15 37.28
CA PRO A 517 18.03 -1.07 38.03
C PRO A 517 17.54 0.38 38.24
N ASP A 518 18.46 1.35 38.27
CA ASP A 518 18.14 2.77 38.43
C ASP A 518 17.70 3.43 37.11
N GLY A 519 17.78 2.72 35.97
CA GLY A 519 17.36 3.20 34.65
C GLY A 519 18.32 4.18 33.96
N ASP A 520 19.43 4.56 34.61
CA ASP A 520 20.37 5.56 34.10
C ASP A 520 21.21 5.10 32.90
N MET A 521 21.37 3.79 32.70
CA MET A 521 22.17 3.21 31.62
C MET A 521 21.30 2.35 30.71
N THR A 522 21.31 2.65 29.42
CA THR A 522 20.60 1.89 28.39
C THR A 522 21.52 0.85 27.74
N PHE A 523 20.94 -0.09 26.99
CA PHE A 523 21.71 -1.07 26.23
C PHE A 523 22.60 -0.38 25.18
N ALA A 524 22.11 0.71 24.56
CA ALA A 524 22.86 1.50 23.60
C ALA A 524 24.18 2.04 24.18
N ASP A 525 24.19 2.44 25.45
CA ASP A 525 25.36 3.02 26.11
C ASP A 525 26.47 1.99 26.40
N VAL A 526 26.13 0.71 26.41
CA VAL A 526 27.05 -0.39 26.74
C VAL A 526 27.65 -1.03 25.48
N VAL A 527 27.02 -0.84 24.32
CA VAL A 527 27.49 -1.45 23.07
C VAL A 527 28.73 -0.71 22.54
N PRO A 528 29.90 -1.38 22.43
CA PRO A 528 31.10 -0.73 21.93
C PRO A 528 31.03 -0.50 20.43
N ASP A 529 31.51 0.67 19.98
CA ASP A 529 31.78 0.90 18.56
C ASP A 529 33.07 0.19 18.15
N THR A 530 32.95 -0.78 17.25
CA THR A 530 34.08 -1.55 16.70
C THR A 530 34.55 -1.04 15.33
N ALA A 531 33.81 -0.12 14.71
CA ALA A 531 34.16 0.43 13.41
C ALA A 531 35.17 1.57 13.53
N THR A 532 35.12 2.34 14.62
CA THR A 532 36.09 3.39 14.89
C THR A 532 37.38 2.79 15.46
N PRO A 533 38.54 2.97 14.80
CA PRO A 533 39.81 2.50 15.35
C PRO A 533 40.10 3.22 16.66
N SER A 534 40.70 2.52 17.62
CA SER A 534 41.13 3.16 18.85
C SER A 534 42.22 4.21 18.57
N PRO A 535 42.42 5.22 19.44
CA PRO A 535 43.52 6.17 19.31
C PRO A 535 44.89 5.49 19.19
N ASP A 536 45.06 4.35 19.86
CA ASP A 536 46.28 3.53 19.80
C ASP A 536 46.44 2.87 18.44
N ASP A 537 45.37 2.29 17.88
CA ASP A 537 45.37 1.73 16.53
C ASP A 537 45.64 2.80 15.47
N ALA A 538 45.04 3.99 15.63
CA ALA A 538 45.24 5.12 14.74
C ALA A 538 46.68 5.64 14.79
N ALA A 539 47.27 5.72 16.00
CA ALA A 539 48.67 6.08 16.20
C ALA A 539 49.61 5.02 15.64
N GLY A 540 49.32 3.73 15.85
CA GLY A 540 50.07 2.61 15.27
C GLY A 540 50.04 2.64 13.74
N ALA A 541 48.86 2.88 13.14
CA ALA A 541 48.71 3.02 11.69
C ALA A 541 49.43 4.27 11.14
N ALA A 542 49.50 5.37 11.90
CA ALA A 542 50.29 6.54 11.54
C ALA A 542 51.79 6.25 11.59
N GLN A 543 52.28 5.64 12.68
CA GLN A 543 53.67 5.23 12.84
C GLN A 543 54.10 4.25 11.74
N LEU A 544 53.25 3.27 11.40
CA LEU A 544 53.50 2.34 10.32
C LEU A 544 53.61 3.06 8.97
N ARG A 545 52.72 4.02 8.68
CA ARG A 545 52.78 4.82 7.45
C ARG A 545 54.08 5.62 7.37
N ASP A 546 54.51 6.24 8.46
CA ASP A 546 55.76 7.01 8.51
C ASP A 546 56.99 6.12 8.38
N ALA A 547 56.99 4.94 9.01
CA ALA A 547 58.04 3.94 8.87
C ALA A 547 58.15 3.43 7.42
N ILE A 548 57.02 3.13 6.77
CA ILE A 548 56.97 2.74 5.35
C ILE A 548 57.46 3.87 4.46
N ALA A 549 57.04 5.12 4.70
CA ALA A 549 57.48 6.28 3.93
C ALA A 549 59.00 6.45 4.02
N THR A 550 59.55 6.38 5.23
CA THR A 550 61.00 6.46 5.50
C THR A 550 61.77 5.33 4.83
N ALA A 551 61.24 4.10 4.84
CA ALA A 551 61.86 2.96 4.19
C ALA A 551 61.87 3.10 2.65
N ILE A 552 60.78 3.63 2.07
CA ILE A 552 60.66 3.88 0.63
C ILE A 552 61.57 5.03 0.18
N ASP A 553 61.72 6.09 0.97
CA ASP A 553 62.59 7.22 0.63
C ASP A 553 64.09 6.87 0.58
N ARG A 554 64.50 5.77 1.20
CA ARG A 554 65.87 5.23 1.10
C ARG A 554 66.13 4.44 -0.19
N LEU A 555 65.08 4.08 -0.94
CA LEU A 555 65.22 3.38 -2.22
C LEU A 555 65.62 4.33 -3.35
N PRO A 556 66.17 3.81 -4.46
CA PRO A 556 66.36 4.60 -5.67
C PRO A 556 65.05 5.30 -6.09
N PRO A 557 65.10 6.56 -6.56
CA PRO A 557 63.90 7.37 -6.77
C PRO A 557 62.89 6.75 -7.75
N ARG A 558 63.38 6.00 -8.75
CA ARG A 558 62.54 5.25 -9.70
C ARG A 558 61.80 4.08 -9.05
N GLU A 559 62.44 3.36 -8.14
CA GLU A 559 61.84 2.23 -7.42
C GLU A 559 60.84 2.71 -6.37
N ALA A 560 61.18 3.77 -5.65
CA ALA A 560 60.30 4.43 -4.71
C ALA A 560 59.00 4.91 -5.37
N MET A 561 59.12 5.53 -6.56
CA MET A 561 57.96 5.97 -7.35
C MET A 561 57.07 4.81 -7.79
N ILE A 562 57.66 3.71 -8.27
CA ILE A 562 56.90 2.51 -8.66
C ILE A 562 56.12 1.95 -7.47
N LEU A 563 56.73 1.81 -6.30
CA LEU A 563 56.04 1.32 -5.09
C LEU A 563 54.92 2.27 -4.63
N ARG A 564 55.16 3.59 -4.65
CA ARG A 564 54.14 4.58 -4.29
C ARG A 564 52.93 4.51 -5.19
N LEU A 565 53.14 4.47 -6.51
CA LEU A 565 52.05 4.39 -7.49
C LEU A 565 51.35 3.03 -7.45
N ARG A 566 52.09 1.93 -7.21
CA ARG A 566 51.53 0.57 -7.20
C ARG A 566 50.59 0.33 -6.04
N TYR A 567 50.99 0.73 -4.83
CA TYR A 567 50.25 0.49 -3.60
C TYR A 567 49.44 1.71 -3.13
N GLY A 568 49.45 2.81 -3.89
CA GLY A 568 48.69 4.02 -3.56
C GLY A 568 49.21 4.77 -2.33
N ILE A 569 50.49 4.63 -1.99
CA ILE A 569 51.08 5.24 -0.80
C ILE A 569 51.15 6.75 -1.03
N ARG A 570 50.37 7.52 -0.26
CA ARG A 570 50.07 8.98 -0.36
C ARG A 570 48.99 9.37 -1.37
N THR A 571 48.73 8.57 -2.40
CA THR A 571 47.73 8.90 -3.44
C THR A 571 46.36 8.26 -3.18
N GLY A 572 46.27 7.29 -2.26
CA GLY A 572 45.02 6.60 -1.90
C GLY A 572 44.60 5.51 -2.90
N GLU A 573 44.92 5.67 -4.18
CA GLU A 573 44.63 4.69 -5.23
C GLU A 573 45.89 4.03 -5.78
N GLY A 574 45.86 2.70 -5.90
CA GLY A 574 46.91 1.91 -6.52
C GLY A 574 46.74 1.79 -8.04
N CYS A 575 47.82 1.96 -8.78
CA CYS A 575 47.85 1.86 -10.25
C CYS A 575 48.21 0.45 -10.74
N SER A 576 47.72 0.09 -11.92
CA SER A 576 48.12 -1.15 -12.60
C SER A 576 49.58 -1.06 -13.10
N LEU A 577 50.30 -2.19 -13.19
CA LEU A 577 51.66 -2.22 -13.73
C LEU A 577 51.75 -1.64 -15.15
N ARG A 578 50.68 -1.78 -15.93
CA ARG A 578 50.59 -1.27 -17.31
C ARG A 578 50.47 0.25 -17.33
N ASP A 579 49.69 0.81 -16.42
CA ASP A 579 49.50 2.27 -16.33
C ASP A 579 50.72 2.96 -15.75
N ILE A 580 51.38 2.34 -14.76
CA ILE A 580 52.69 2.77 -14.26
C ILE A 580 53.73 2.72 -15.39
N GLY A 581 53.72 1.66 -16.20
CA GLY A 581 54.59 1.53 -17.36
C GLY A 581 54.39 2.65 -18.38
N ARG A 582 53.14 3.02 -18.67
CA ARG A 582 52.82 4.18 -19.53
C ARG A 582 53.34 5.50 -18.97
N GLN A 583 53.14 5.75 -17.67
CA GLN A 583 53.59 7.00 -17.02
C GLN A 583 55.12 7.13 -16.99
N LEU A 584 55.83 6.03 -16.79
CA LEU A 584 57.30 6.01 -16.66
C LEU A 584 58.02 5.69 -17.98
N ASN A 585 57.31 5.53 -19.10
CA ASN A 585 57.83 5.08 -20.39
C ASN A 585 58.62 3.76 -20.30
N LEU A 586 58.06 2.78 -19.58
CA LEU A 586 58.62 1.45 -19.36
C LEU A 586 57.63 0.35 -19.81
N SER A 587 58.16 -0.80 -20.22
CA SER A 587 57.34 -2.02 -20.37
C SER A 587 56.76 -2.44 -19.01
N ALA A 588 55.54 -2.99 -19.00
CA ALA A 588 54.92 -3.53 -17.79
C ALA A 588 55.79 -4.60 -17.10
N GLU A 589 56.49 -5.42 -17.90
CA GLU A 589 57.43 -6.42 -17.38
C GLU A 589 58.65 -5.76 -16.71
N ARG A 590 59.11 -4.63 -17.24
CA ARG A 590 60.22 -3.88 -16.63
C ARG A 590 59.81 -3.25 -15.30
N VAL A 591 58.57 -2.76 -15.18
CA VAL A 591 58.02 -2.25 -13.92
C VAL A 591 57.94 -3.38 -12.87
N ARG A 592 57.48 -4.58 -13.26
CA ARG A 592 57.44 -5.76 -12.38
C ARG A 592 58.83 -6.15 -11.87
N GLN A 593 59.85 -6.13 -12.74
CA GLN A 593 61.23 -6.41 -12.33
C GLN A 593 61.75 -5.39 -11.30
N LEU A 594 61.46 -4.10 -11.52
CA LEU A 594 61.86 -3.03 -10.61
C LEU A 594 61.11 -3.11 -9.27
N GLU A 595 59.82 -3.46 -9.27
CA GLU A 595 59.03 -3.75 -8.06
C GLU A 595 59.66 -4.90 -7.26
N ALA A 596 59.94 -6.03 -7.91
CA ALA A 596 60.55 -7.18 -7.25
C ALA A 596 61.94 -6.84 -6.68
N SER A 597 62.75 -6.06 -7.42
CA SER A 597 64.05 -5.59 -6.95
C SER A 597 63.93 -4.64 -5.76
N ALA A 598 62.94 -3.74 -5.77
CA ALA A 598 62.68 -2.80 -4.68
C ALA A 598 62.26 -3.53 -3.39
N LEU A 599 61.36 -4.51 -3.50
CA LEU A 599 60.95 -5.36 -2.38
C LEU A 599 62.12 -6.20 -1.84
N ALA A 600 62.99 -6.72 -2.70
CA ALA A 600 64.19 -7.43 -2.27
C ALA A 600 65.16 -6.53 -1.49
N ARG A 601 65.37 -5.28 -1.94
CA ARG A 601 66.17 -4.29 -1.20
C ARG A 601 65.56 -3.92 0.15
N LEU A 602 64.24 -3.73 0.22
CA LEU A 602 63.55 -3.47 1.49
C LEU A 602 63.70 -4.62 2.49
N ARG A 603 63.71 -5.88 2.02
CA ARG A 603 63.95 -7.06 2.86
C ARG A 603 65.39 -7.15 3.39
N ALA A 604 66.37 -6.70 2.62
CA ALA A 604 67.78 -6.72 3.01
C ALA A 604 68.21 -5.49 3.84
N SER A 605 67.33 -4.50 3.99
CA SER A 605 67.58 -3.28 4.75
C SER A 605 67.27 -3.44 6.23
N ASP A 606 67.95 -2.66 7.08
CA ASP A 606 67.66 -2.56 8.52
C ASP A 606 66.21 -2.13 8.80
N ALA A 607 65.55 -1.49 7.82
CA ALA A 607 64.13 -1.15 7.88
C ALA A 607 63.22 -2.39 7.97
N HIS A 608 63.68 -3.57 7.57
CA HIS A 608 62.91 -4.80 7.70
C HIS A 608 62.59 -5.14 9.17
N GLY A 609 63.54 -4.91 10.08
CA GLY A 609 63.33 -5.16 11.51
C GLY A 609 62.25 -4.25 12.10
N ALA A 610 62.33 -2.95 11.79
CA ALA A 610 61.36 -1.95 12.24
C ALA A 610 59.97 -2.13 11.61
N LEU A 611 59.87 -2.58 10.36
CA LEU A 611 58.56 -2.87 9.74
C LEU A 611 57.95 -4.17 10.26
N ARG A 612 58.79 -5.15 10.62
CA ARG A 612 58.33 -6.44 11.16
C ARG A 612 57.72 -6.31 12.55
N SER A 613 58.13 -5.33 13.35
CA SER A 613 57.55 -5.08 14.68
C SER A 613 56.11 -4.57 14.64
N PHE A 614 55.59 -4.14 13.49
CA PHE A 614 54.18 -3.75 13.32
C PHE A 614 53.26 -4.90 12.86
N ILE A 615 53.82 -6.09 12.58
CA ILE A 615 53.08 -7.27 12.13
C ILE A 615 52.91 -8.29 13.28
N ALA A 616 53.77 -8.20 14.30
CA ALA A 616 53.68 -8.98 15.53
C ALA A 616 52.76 -8.26 16.52
#